data_AF-A0A3N8E758-F1
#
_entry.id   AF-A0A3N8E758-F1
#
_cell.length_a   1.000
_cell.length_b   1.000
_cell.length_c   1.000
_cell.angle_alpha   90.00
_cell.angle_beta   90.00
_cell.angle_gamma   90.00
#
_symmetry.space_group_name_H-M   'P 1'
#
loop_
_entity.id
_entity.type
_entity.pdbx_description
1 polymer ?
#
loop_
_entity_poly.entity_id
_entity_poly.type
_entity_poly.pdbx_seq_one_letter_code
_entity_poly.pdbx_strand_id
1 'polypeptide(L)'
;MSQPAPPVVFVHGFIGTFDVPGWPGPHLAPDLLGYGIHRDAPSDAITLAAQVEHVRQAIDTHFGTLPVDIVGHSVGGAIAMLFAHAHPARVRRIVNVEGNFTLDDAFWSASVGRMSAVQADAMLDGLRGDPFGWLRGSIDDPSPRQLDDARRWLAHQPASTLRATGRSVVATTGDPDYLQALAEVFERHPVWLVAGERSRAGWHVPDWALVRCAGFETIAGCGHLMPAEQPGAFLEALARCLG
;
A
#
# COMPACT_ATOMS: atom_id res chain seq x y z
N MET A 1 23.65 -18.29 -18.30
CA MET A 1 22.38 -17.55 -18.41
C MET A 1 22.06 -17.04 -17.03
N SER A 2 22.01 -15.73 -16.80
CA SER A 2 21.56 -15.18 -15.52
C SER A 2 20.12 -15.62 -15.29
N GLN A 3 19.77 -16.03 -14.07
CA GLN A 3 18.37 -16.28 -13.76
C GLN A 3 17.57 -14.99 -13.99
N PRO A 4 16.37 -15.07 -14.58
CA PRO A 4 15.51 -13.88 -14.72
C PRO A 4 15.21 -13.31 -13.33
N ALA A 5 15.24 -11.97 -13.24
CA ALA A 5 14.90 -11.27 -12.01
C ALA A 5 13.49 -11.67 -11.53
N PRO A 6 13.27 -11.88 -10.23
CA PRO A 6 11.95 -12.21 -9.71
C PRO A 6 10.94 -11.10 -10.05
N PRO A 7 9.68 -11.47 -10.36
CA PRO A 7 8.65 -10.47 -10.59
C PRO A 7 8.30 -9.73 -9.29
N VAL A 8 8.01 -8.44 -9.42
CA VAL A 8 7.62 -7.56 -8.30
C VAL A 8 6.15 -7.17 -8.40
N VAL A 9 5.43 -7.21 -7.29
CA VAL A 9 4.02 -6.79 -7.22
C VAL A 9 3.91 -5.56 -6.32
N PHE A 10 3.43 -4.45 -6.87
CA PHE A 10 3.21 -3.19 -6.18
C PHE A 10 1.74 -3.05 -5.77
N VAL A 11 1.46 -3.07 -4.47
CA VAL A 11 0.10 -3.02 -3.91
C VAL A 11 -0.16 -1.64 -3.33
N HIS A 12 -1.11 -0.92 -3.94
CA HIS A 12 -1.39 0.47 -3.60
C HIS A 12 -2.13 0.65 -2.27
N GLY A 13 -2.08 1.89 -1.77
CA GLY A 13 -2.72 2.31 -0.54
C GLY A 13 -4.19 2.72 -0.71
N PHE A 14 -4.65 3.58 0.21
CA PHE A 14 -6.06 3.95 0.36
C PHE A 14 -6.64 4.78 -0.80
N ILE A 15 -5.81 5.55 -1.51
CA ILE A 15 -6.22 6.36 -2.66
C ILE A 15 -5.27 6.10 -3.83
N GLY A 16 -5.83 5.91 -5.02
CA GLY A 16 -5.07 5.93 -6.27
C GLY A 16 -4.39 4.61 -6.62
N THR A 17 -3.22 4.72 -7.23
CA THR A 17 -2.43 3.64 -7.81
C THR A 17 -1.05 3.59 -7.15
N PHE A 18 -0.26 2.55 -7.45
CA PHE A 18 1.14 2.46 -6.99
C PHE A 18 2.06 2.12 -8.15
N ASP A 19 2.18 3.09 -9.04
CA ASP A 19 3.03 2.98 -10.22
C ASP A 19 4.48 3.28 -9.84
N VAL A 20 5.40 2.36 -10.20
CA VAL A 20 6.84 2.54 -10.05
C VAL A 20 7.49 2.45 -11.44
N PRO A 21 7.29 3.46 -12.32
CA PRO A 21 7.65 3.37 -13.74
C PRO A 21 9.15 3.19 -14.02
N GLY A 22 10.00 3.50 -13.04
CA GLY A 22 11.45 3.28 -13.14
C GLY A 22 11.91 1.85 -12.81
N TRP A 23 11.01 0.95 -12.42
CA TRP A 23 11.39 -0.42 -12.06
C TRP A 23 11.82 -1.22 -13.30
N PRO A 24 13.06 -1.73 -13.36
CA PRO A 24 13.61 -2.32 -14.59
C PRO A 24 13.21 -3.79 -14.81
N GLY A 25 12.68 -4.47 -13.79
CA GLY A 25 12.34 -5.89 -13.83
C GLY A 25 10.87 -6.15 -14.20
N PRO A 26 10.48 -7.44 -14.37
CA PRO A 26 9.08 -7.82 -14.51
C PRO A 26 8.28 -7.33 -13.30
N HIS A 27 7.18 -6.63 -13.52
CA HIS A 27 6.37 -6.10 -12.43
C HIS A 27 4.90 -5.95 -12.78
N LEU A 28 4.08 -5.90 -11.73
CA LEU A 28 2.64 -5.68 -11.80
C LEU A 28 2.23 -4.70 -10.70
N ALA A 29 1.38 -3.73 -11.04
CA ALA A 29 0.65 -2.90 -10.07
C ALA A 29 -0.85 -3.07 -10.35
N PRO A 30 -1.52 -4.05 -9.72
CA PRO A 30 -2.91 -4.35 -10.06
C PRO A 30 -3.86 -3.32 -9.45
N ASP A 31 -4.95 -3.02 -10.18
CA ASP A 31 -6.11 -2.36 -9.58
C ASP A 31 -6.73 -3.27 -8.53
N LEU A 32 -6.90 -2.77 -7.31
CA LEU A 32 -7.61 -3.47 -6.24
C LEU A 32 -9.14 -3.43 -6.45
N LEU A 33 -9.89 -4.30 -5.76
CA LEU A 33 -11.36 -4.25 -5.77
C LEU A 33 -11.84 -2.87 -5.30
N GLY A 34 -12.71 -2.24 -6.10
CA GLY A 34 -13.20 -0.88 -5.85
C GLY A 34 -12.33 0.23 -6.44
N TYR A 35 -11.26 -0.11 -7.16
CA TYR A 35 -10.33 0.85 -7.79
C TYR A 35 -10.24 0.59 -9.30
N GLY A 36 -9.98 1.65 -10.08
CA GLY A 36 -9.71 1.59 -11.51
C GLY A 36 -10.75 0.78 -12.30
N ILE A 37 -10.32 -0.28 -12.99
CA ILE A 37 -11.21 -1.15 -13.76
C ILE A 37 -12.21 -1.93 -12.89
N HIS A 38 -11.94 -2.06 -11.59
CA HIS A 38 -12.78 -2.73 -10.61
C HIS A 38 -13.56 -1.74 -9.72
N ARG A 39 -13.67 -0.46 -10.12
CA ARG A 39 -14.33 0.59 -9.34
C ARG A 39 -15.81 0.35 -9.02
N ASP A 40 -16.47 -0.50 -9.80
CA ASP A 40 -17.89 -0.84 -9.62
C ASP A 40 -18.09 -2.10 -8.74
N ALA A 41 -17.03 -2.60 -8.10
CA ALA A 41 -17.13 -3.71 -7.15
C ALA A 41 -18.13 -3.38 -6.02
N PRO A 42 -19.02 -4.32 -5.64
CA PRO A 42 -19.94 -4.13 -4.53
C PRO A 42 -19.18 -3.79 -3.23
N SER A 43 -19.64 -2.78 -2.50
CA SER A 43 -18.91 -2.27 -1.32
C SER A 43 -18.77 -3.30 -0.20
N ASP A 44 -19.70 -4.25 -0.09
CA ASP A 44 -19.66 -5.37 0.85
C ASP A 44 -18.66 -6.46 0.46
N ALA A 45 -18.24 -6.51 -0.81
CA ALA A 45 -17.16 -7.39 -1.28
C ALA A 45 -15.76 -6.79 -1.06
N ILE A 46 -15.65 -5.49 -0.71
CA ILE A 46 -14.37 -4.81 -0.52
C ILE A 46 -13.90 -5.01 0.94
N THR A 47 -13.12 -6.08 1.15
CA THR A 47 -12.45 -6.39 2.42
C THR A 47 -10.97 -6.67 2.18
N LEU A 48 -10.09 -6.48 3.18
CA LEU A 48 -8.67 -6.81 3.05
C LEU A 48 -8.44 -8.29 2.70
N ALA A 49 -9.25 -9.20 3.24
CA ALA A 49 -9.21 -10.62 2.89
C ALA A 49 -9.58 -10.85 1.40
N ALA A 50 -10.60 -10.16 0.89
CA ALA A 50 -10.94 -10.22 -0.54
C ALA A 50 -9.85 -9.58 -1.41
N GLN A 51 -9.19 -8.51 -0.96
CA GLN A 51 -8.06 -7.92 -1.67
C GLN A 51 -6.87 -8.87 -1.76
N VAL A 52 -6.56 -9.62 -0.69
CA VAL A 52 -5.52 -10.66 -0.70
C VAL A 52 -5.76 -11.67 -1.81
N GLU A 53 -7.00 -12.15 -1.94
CA GLU A 53 -7.34 -13.15 -2.94
C GLU A 53 -7.41 -12.58 -4.36
N HIS A 54 -7.85 -11.33 -4.50
CA HIS A 54 -7.80 -10.60 -5.76
C HIS A 54 -6.36 -10.39 -6.25
N VAL A 55 -5.45 -9.99 -5.35
CA VAL A 55 -4.01 -9.89 -5.65
C VAL A 55 -3.44 -11.24 -6.07
N ARG A 56 -3.80 -12.34 -5.38
CA ARG A 56 -3.39 -13.69 -5.77
C ARG A 56 -3.79 -14.03 -7.21
N GLN A 57 -5.04 -13.75 -7.58
CA GLN A 57 -5.56 -14.04 -8.92
C GLN A 57 -4.87 -13.18 -10.00
N ALA A 58 -4.58 -11.92 -9.69
CA ALA A 58 -3.83 -11.03 -10.57
C ALA A 58 -2.40 -11.56 -10.80
N ILE A 59 -1.73 -12.00 -9.73
CA ILE A 59 -0.41 -12.64 -9.81
C ILE A 59 -0.45 -13.92 -10.64
N ASP A 60 -1.42 -14.80 -10.40
CA ASP A 60 -1.56 -16.06 -11.15
C ASP A 60 -1.76 -15.82 -12.65
N THR A 61 -2.58 -14.84 -12.98
CA THR A 61 -2.88 -14.51 -14.37
C THR A 61 -1.67 -13.93 -15.09
N HIS A 62 -0.86 -13.13 -14.39
CA HIS A 62 0.24 -12.39 -15.01
C HIS A 62 1.59 -13.13 -14.95
N PHE A 63 1.88 -13.81 -13.84
CA PHE A 63 3.15 -14.49 -13.56
C PHE A 63 3.02 -16.00 -13.32
N GLY A 64 1.81 -16.57 -13.37
CA GLY A 64 1.58 -17.97 -13.03
C GLY A 64 1.81 -18.24 -11.54
N THR A 65 2.28 -19.44 -11.21
CA THR A 65 2.49 -19.87 -9.81
C THR A 65 3.86 -19.47 -9.23
N LEU A 66 4.63 -18.66 -9.96
CA LEU A 66 5.94 -18.19 -9.51
C LEU A 66 5.79 -17.37 -8.20
N PRO A 67 6.70 -17.56 -7.23
CA PRO A 67 6.71 -16.71 -6.06
C PRO A 67 7.28 -15.34 -6.42
N VAL A 68 6.68 -14.29 -5.86
CA VAL A 68 6.98 -12.88 -6.20
C VAL A 68 7.66 -12.18 -5.03
N ASP A 69 8.33 -11.06 -5.32
CA ASP A 69 8.61 -10.06 -4.29
C ASP A 69 7.42 -9.09 -4.22
N ILE A 70 6.92 -8.76 -3.03
CA ILE A 70 5.73 -7.92 -2.88
C ILE A 70 6.07 -6.63 -2.14
N VAL A 71 5.65 -5.50 -2.71
CA VAL A 71 5.86 -4.16 -2.17
C VAL A 71 4.50 -3.55 -1.88
N GLY A 72 4.21 -3.26 -0.62
CA GLY A 72 2.92 -2.71 -0.21
C GLY A 72 3.09 -1.33 0.41
N HIS A 73 2.34 -0.34 -0.07
CA HIS A 73 2.31 1.01 0.49
C HIS A 73 1.05 1.27 1.30
N SER A 74 1.19 1.79 2.53
CA SER A 74 0.05 2.13 3.39
C SER A 74 -0.89 0.92 3.59
N VAL A 75 -2.18 1.04 3.26
CA VAL A 75 -3.12 -0.11 3.28
C VAL A 75 -2.61 -1.31 2.47
N GLY A 76 -1.89 -1.07 1.37
CA GLY A 76 -1.25 -2.10 0.56
C GLY A 76 -0.17 -2.88 1.30
N GLY A 77 0.47 -2.29 2.31
CA GLY A 77 1.40 -2.99 3.20
C GLY A 77 0.69 -4.01 4.08
N ALA A 78 -0.49 -3.68 4.62
CA ALA A 78 -1.32 -4.65 5.34
C ALA A 78 -1.78 -5.80 4.44
N ILE A 79 -2.21 -5.48 3.21
CA ILE A 79 -2.59 -6.50 2.20
C ILE A 79 -1.39 -7.40 1.87
N ALA A 80 -0.21 -6.84 1.65
CA ALA A 80 1.00 -7.59 1.32
C ALA A 80 1.39 -8.57 2.44
N MET A 81 1.31 -8.13 3.70
CA MET A 81 1.58 -8.99 4.85
C MET A 81 0.54 -10.11 4.99
N LEU A 82 -0.75 -9.80 4.85
CA LEU A 82 -1.82 -10.80 4.89
C LEU A 82 -1.72 -11.79 3.72
N PHE A 83 -1.30 -11.32 2.55
CA PHE A 83 -1.03 -12.16 1.40
C PHE A 83 0.09 -13.16 1.68
N ALA A 84 1.20 -12.71 2.26
CA ALA A 84 2.29 -13.59 2.68
C ALA A 84 1.91 -14.55 3.81
N HIS A 85 0.96 -14.15 4.66
CA HIS A 85 0.42 -15.03 5.69
C HIS A 85 -0.43 -16.15 5.09
N ALA A 86 -1.37 -15.80 4.20
CA ALA A 86 -2.29 -16.75 3.57
C ALA A 86 -1.62 -17.63 2.50
N HIS A 87 -0.64 -17.09 1.77
CA HIS A 87 0.00 -17.73 0.62
C HIS A 87 1.54 -17.71 0.74
N PRO A 88 2.13 -18.29 1.80
CA PRO A 88 3.56 -18.15 2.09
C PRO A 88 4.46 -18.68 0.96
N ALA A 89 4.06 -19.77 0.30
CA ALA A 89 4.81 -20.33 -0.83
C ALA A 89 4.84 -19.42 -2.09
N ARG A 90 4.06 -18.34 -2.10
CA ARG A 90 3.95 -17.39 -3.22
C ARG A 90 4.75 -16.11 -2.99
N VAL A 91 5.42 -15.97 -1.85
CA VAL A 91 6.18 -14.79 -1.48
C VAL A 91 7.63 -15.16 -1.23
N ARG A 92 8.55 -14.39 -1.83
CA ARG A 92 9.99 -14.51 -1.61
C ARG A 92 10.47 -13.55 -0.52
N ARG A 93 10.03 -12.29 -0.61
CA ARG A 93 10.29 -11.23 0.38
C ARG A 93 9.21 -10.14 0.28
N ILE A 94 9.16 -9.31 1.31
CA ILE A 94 8.18 -8.23 1.45
C ILE A 94 8.93 -6.92 1.65
N VAL A 95 8.48 -5.86 0.99
CA VAL A 95 8.86 -4.49 1.30
C VAL A 95 7.61 -3.75 1.77
N ASN A 96 7.55 -3.45 3.06
CA ASN A 96 6.46 -2.73 3.67
C ASN A 96 6.81 -1.24 3.74
N VAL A 97 6.11 -0.44 2.94
CA VAL A 97 6.31 1.01 2.80
C VAL A 97 5.24 1.72 3.62
N GLU A 98 5.56 2.03 4.88
CA GLU A 98 4.65 2.65 5.85
C GLU A 98 3.24 2.03 5.90
N GLY A 99 3.17 0.70 5.87
CA GLY A 99 1.91 -0.04 5.93
C GLY A 99 1.35 -0.21 7.33
N ASN A 100 0.05 -0.43 7.44
CA ASN A 100 -0.62 -0.54 8.73
C ASN A 100 -0.16 -1.80 9.49
N PHE A 101 0.50 -1.64 10.63
CA PHE A 101 0.75 -2.73 11.59
C PHE A 101 -0.30 -2.74 12.69
N THR A 102 -0.84 -1.57 13.03
CA THR A 102 -1.80 -1.39 14.12
C THR A 102 -2.96 -0.48 13.70
N LEU A 103 -4.00 -0.41 14.53
CA LEU A 103 -5.09 0.56 14.38
C LEU A 103 -4.61 2.01 14.39
N ASP A 104 -3.51 2.32 15.08
CA ASP A 104 -2.99 3.68 15.19
C ASP A 104 -2.49 4.20 13.83
N ASP A 105 -1.99 3.30 12.97
CA ASP A 105 -1.60 3.62 11.59
C ASP A 105 -2.81 3.92 10.68
N ALA A 106 -4.01 3.50 11.08
CA ALA A 106 -5.21 3.56 10.25
C ALA A 106 -6.01 4.86 10.45
N PHE A 107 -5.45 5.90 11.08
CA PHE A 107 -6.21 7.09 11.49
C PHE A 107 -7.15 7.66 10.42
N TRP A 108 -6.62 7.91 9.21
CA TRP A 108 -7.41 8.49 8.12
C TRP A 108 -8.43 7.50 7.54
N SER A 109 -8.02 6.27 7.23
CA SER A 109 -8.91 5.25 6.67
C SER A 109 -10.02 4.87 7.66
N ALA A 110 -9.71 4.81 8.96
CA ALA A 110 -10.68 4.62 10.04
C ALA A 110 -11.67 5.79 10.14
N SER A 111 -11.19 7.03 9.99
CA SER A 111 -12.06 8.21 9.95
C SER A 111 -13.06 8.14 8.80
N VAL A 112 -12.59 7.84 7.59
CA VAL A 112 -13.45 7.69 6.41
C VAL A 112 -14.40 6.50 6.54
N GLY A 113 -13.94 5.38 7.13
CA GLY A 113 -14.77 4.21 7.39
C GLY A 113 -16.01 4.48 8.26
N ARG A 114 -15.93 5.48 9.16
CA ARG A 114 -17.04 5.90 10.03
C ARG A 114 -18.00 6.90 9.37
N MET A 115 -17.65 7.50 8.23
CA MET A 115 -18.50 8.47 7.56
C MET A 115 -19.80 7.83 7.04
N SER A 116 -20.87 8.61 6.99
CA SER A 116 -22.03 8.30 6.16
C SER A 116 -21.65 8.31 4.67
N ALA A 117 -22.52 7.80 3.80
CA ALA A 117 -22.28 7.86 2.36
C ALA A 117 -22.11 9.32 1.89
N VAL A 118 -23.06 10.18 2.25
CA VAL A 118 -23.06 11.61 1.91
C VAL A 118 -21.81 12.33 2.40
N GLN A 119 -21.34 12.03 3.62
CA GLN A 119 -20.12 12.65 4.16
C GLN A 119 -18.88 12.25 3.37
N ALA A 120 -18.76 10.97 2.98
CA ALA A 120 -17.61 10.50 2.22
C ALA A 120 -17.64 11.01 0.77
N ASP A 121 -18.83 11.09 0.15
CA ASP A 121 -18.99 11.69 -1.18
C ASP A 121 -18.57 13.16 -1.14
N ALA A 122 -19.10 13.94 -0.19
CA ALA A 122 -18.72 15.35 -0.04
C ALA A 122 -17.22 15.55 0.26
N MET A 123 -16.62 14.69 1.07
CA MET A 123 -15.18 14.70 1.32
C MET A 123 -14.40 14.47 0.01
N LEU A 124 -14.71 13.39 -0.72
CA LEU A 124 -13.96 13.04 -1.92
C LEU A 124 -14.17 14.06 -3.04
N ASP A 125 -15.36 14.61 -3.19
CA ASP A 125 -15.64 15.69 -4.14
C ASP A 125 -14.89 16.97 -3.77
N GLY A 126 -14.76 17.29 -2.47
CA GLY A 126 -13.90 18.37 -1.99
C GLY A 126 -12.44 18.17 -2.38
N LEU A 127 -11.90 16.97 -2.16
CA LEU A 127 -10.52 16.64 -2.57
C LEU A 127 -10.33 16.74 -4.09
N ARG A 128 -11.31 16.31 -4.88
CA ARG A 128 -11.30 16.44 -6.35
C ARG A 128 -11.41 17.88 -6.84
N GLY A 129 -12.11 18.72 -6.07
CA GLY A 129 -12.23 20.15 -6.34
C GLY A 129 -10.93 20.92 -6.08
N ASP A 130 -10.11 20.47 -5.13
CA ASP A 130 -8.81 21.05 -4.80
C ASP A 130 -7.68 20.00 -4.61
N PRO A 131 -7.24 19.36 -5.72
CA PRO A 131 -6.15 18.38 -5.65
C PRO A 131 -4.80 19.01 -5.29
N PHE A 132 -4.62 20.30 -5.54
CA PHE A 132 -3.40 21.03 -5.14
C PHE A 132 -3.35 21.20 -3.62
N GLY A 133 -4.44 21.66 -3.01
CA GLY A 133 -4.57 21.76 -1.55
C GLY A 133 -4.43 20.41 -0.86
N TRP A 134 -4.98 19.34 -1.45
CA TRP A 134 -4.77 17.98 -0.94
C TRP A 134 -3.30 17.57 -0.94
N LEU A 135 -2.57 17.75 -2.05
CA LEU A 135 -1.14 17.44 -2.14
C LEU A 135 -0.29 18.29 -1.20
N ARG A 136 -0.63 19.57 -1.01
CA ARG A 136 0.07 20.47 -0.08
C ARG A 136 0.06 19.99 1.37
N GLY A 137 -0.83 19.05 1.72
CA GLY A 137 -0.79 18.36 3.01
C GLY A 137 0.40 17.42 3.20
N SER A 138 1.13 17.07 2.13
CA SER A 138 2.30 16.18 2.17
C SER A 138 3.51 16.73 1.41
N ILE A 139 3.29 17.49 0.34
CA ILE A 139 4.31 17.99 -0.59
C ILE A 139 4.28 19.51 -0.60
N ASP A 140 5.39 20.14 -0.22
CA ASP A 140 5.39 21.60 -0.03
C ASP A 140 5.18 22.39 -1.33
N ASP A 141 5.83 22.00 -2.43
CA ASP A 141 5.65 22.67 -3.71
C ASP A 141 5.34 21.62 -4.79
N PRO A 142 4.06 21.19 -4.92
CA PRO A 142 3.69 20.16 -5.87
C PRO A 142 3.95 20.61 -7.31
N SER A 143 4.80 19.86 -8.01
CA SER A 143 5.05 20.05 -9.44
C SER A 143 3.79 19.76 -10.27
N PRO A 144 3.71 20.26 -11.53
CA PRO A 144 2.59 19.96 -12.43
C PRO A 144 2.35 18.45 -12.62
N ARG A 145 3.42 17.65 -12.72
CA ARG A 145 3.32 16.19 -12.84
C ARG A 145 2.66 15.57 -11.60
N GLN A 146 3.08 15.98 -10.39
CA GLN A 146 2.48 15.47 -9.16
C GLN A 146 1.00 15.85 -9.07
N LEU A 147 0.62 17.04 -9.56
CA LEU A 147 -0.78 17.45 -9.62
C LEU A 147 -1.61 16.58 -10.58
N ASP A 148 -1.05 16.19 -11.73
CA ASP A 148 -1.69 15.25 -12.65
C ASP A 148 -1.85 13.86 -12.01
N ASP A 149 -0.83 13.39 -11.29
CA ASP A 149 -0.89 12.15 -10.51
C ASP A 149 -1.99 12.21 -9.45
N ALA A 150 -2.09 13.32 -8.72
CA ALA A 150 -3.15 13.50 -7.72
C ALA A 150 -4.56 13.47 -8.32
N ARG A 151 -4.77 14.15 -9.46
CA ARG A 151 -6.05 14.12 -10.17
C ARG A 151 -6.42 12.70 -10.58
N ARG A 152 -5.46 11.94 -11.12
CA ARG A 152 -5.65 10.54 -11.48
C ARG A 152 -6.02 9.70 -10.24
N TRP A 153 -5.27 9.84 -9.16
CA TRP A 153 -5.49 9.08 -7.92
C TRP A 153 -6.84 9.36 -7.27
N LEU A 154 -7.27 10.62 -7.22
CA LEU A 154 -8.58 11.00 -6.66
C LEU A 154 -9.76 10.55 -7.54
N ALA A 155 -9.54 10.36 -8.84
CA ALA A 155 -10.54 9.83 -9.76
C ALA A 155 -10.62 8.29 -9.74
N HIS A 156 -9.61 7.61 -9.18
CA HIS A 156 -9.42 6.16 -9.34
C HIS A 156 -10.43 5.30 -8.58
N GLN A 157 -11.10 5.85 -7.55
CA GLN A 157 -12.09 5.14 -6.75
C GLN A 157 -13.30 6.02 -6.39
N PRO A 158 -14.50 5.44 -6.20
CA PRO A 158 -15.62 6.14 -5.56
C PRO A 158 -15.45 6.22 -4.04
N ALA A 159 -16.22 7.09 -3.38
CA ALA A 159 -16.16 7.23 -1.92
C ALA A 159 -16.69 5.99 -1.18
N SER A 160 -17.58 5.21 -1.81
CA SER A 160 -18.03 3.91 -1.30
C SER A 160 -16.87 2.93 -1.09
N THR A 161 -15.90 2.89 -2.01
CA THR A 161 -14.67 2.09 -1.89
C THR A 161 -13.86 2.52 -0.68
N LEU A 162 -13.66 3.83 -0.50
CA LEU A 162 -12.89 4.36 0.63
C LEU A 162 -13.56 3.99 1.97
N ARG A 163 -14.87 4.12 2.06
CA ARG A 163 -15.63 3.72 3.27
C ARG A 163 -15.54 2.22 3.55
N ALA A 164 -15.64 1.39 2.52
CA ALA A 164 -15.55 -0.06 2.67
C ALA A 164 -14.14 -0.50 3.09
N THR A 165 -13.12 0.01 2.39
CA THR A 165 -11.70 -0.21 2.71
C THR A 165 -11.40 0.23 4.14
N GLY A 166 -11.84 1.44 4.52
CA GLY A 166 -11.61 1.99 5.86
C GLY A 166 -12.21 1.13 6.97
N ARG A 167 -13.44 0.61 6.76
CA ARG A 167 -14.08 -0.32 7.69
C ARG A 167 -13.34 -1.65 7.77
N SER A 168 -12.88 -2.19 6.65
CA SER A 168 -12.11 -3.43 6.66
C SER A 168 -10.74 -3.26 7.32
N VAL A 169 -10.05 -2.13 7.12
CA VAL A 169 -8.78 -1.85 7.79
C VAL A 169 -8.98 -1.84 9.31
N VAL A 170 -10.01 -1.16 9.81
CA VAL A 170 -10.32 -1.14 11.25
C VAL A 170 -10.63 -2.54 11.77
N ALA A 171 -11.50 -3.29 11.08
CA ALA A 171 -11.88 -4.63 11.50
C ALA A 171 -10.66 -5.58 11.55
N THR A 172 -9.79 -5.52 10.55
CA THR A 172 -8.61 -6.39 10.47
C THR A 172 -7.50 -5.98 11.42
N THR A 173 -7.12 -4.69 11.47
CA THR A 173 -6.01 -4.22 12.32
C THR A 173 -6.38 -4.15 13.79
N GLY A 174 -7.67 -4.15 14.12
CA GLY A 174 -8.19 -4.28 15.48
C GLY A 174 -8.41 -5.70 15.95
N ASP A 175 -8.24 -6.69 15.07
CA ASP A 175 -8.29 -8.10 15.46
C ASP A 175 -7.06 -8.46 16.32
N PRO A 176 -7.23 -9.04 17.52
CA PRO A 176 -6.11 -9.46 18.37
C PRO A 176 -5.11 -10.40 17.68
N ASP A 177 -5.58 -11.21 16.73
CA ASP A 177 -4.75 -12.20 16.04
C ASP A 177 -3.95 -11.58 14.88
N TYR A 178 -4.22 -10.32 14.50
CA TYR A 178 -3.55 -9.65 13.39
C TYR A 178 -2.04 -9.55 13.61
N LEU A 179 -1.61 -9.04 14.77
CA LEU A 179 -0.19 -8.90 15.08
C LEU A 179 0.53 -10.25 15.18
N GLN A 180 -0.17 -11.30 15.63
CA GLN A 180 0.37 -12.65 15.64
C GLN A 180 0.59 -13.16 14.22
N ALA A 181 -0.39 -12.96 13.32
CA ALA A 181 -0.25 -13.30 11.91
C ALA A 181 0.92 -12.57 11.24
N LEU A 182 1.14 -11.29 11.58
CA LEU A 182 2.30 -10.52 11.11
C LEU A 182 3.62 -11.07 11.65
N ALA A 183 3.69 -11.41 12.94
CA ALA A 183 4.90 -11.96 13.55
C ALA A 183 5.35 -13.26 12.86
N GLU A 184 4.40 -14.13 12.53
CA GLU A 184 4.67 -15.35 11.76
C GLU A 184 5.19 -15.08 10.34
N VAL A 185 4.73 -14.00 9.70
CA VAL A 185 5.25 -13.60 8.38
C VAL A 185 6.72 -13.21 8.47
N PHE A 186 7.11 -12.46 9.50
CA PHE A 186 8.52 -12.11 9.76
C PHE A 186 9.39 -13.32 10.09
N GLU A 187 8.81 -14.38 10.67
CA GLU A 187 9.53 -15.63 10.93
C GLU A 187 9.77 -16.45 9.64
N ARG A 188 8.86 -16.34 8.67
CA ARG A 188 8.91 -17.10 7.41
C ARG A 188 9.59 -16.37 6.25
N HIS A 189 9.60 -15.04 6.24
CA HIS A 189 10.04 -14.25 5.10
C HIS A 189 10.94 -13.08 5.52
N PRO A 190 11.91 -12.67 4.67
CA PRO A 190 12.57 -11.38 4.81
C PRO A 190 11.54 -10.25 4.60
N VAL A 191 11.40 -9.39 5.61
CA VAL A 191 10.54 -8.19 5.54
C VAL A 191 11.40 -6.95 5.67
N TRP A 192 11.42 -6.13 4.64
CA TRP A 192 12.05 -4.82 4.63
C TRP A 192 11.05 -3.74 5.01
N LEU A 193 11.50 -2.75 5.75
CA LEU A 193 10.70 -1.60 6.15
C LEU A 193 11.24 -0.35 5.44
N VAL A 194 10.36 0.44 4.83
CA VAL A 194 10.74 1.69 4.17
C VAL A 194 9.85 2.80 4.72
N ALA A 195 10.48 3.87 5.21
CA ALA A 195 9.81 5.05 5.74
C ALA A 195 10.34 6.36 5.16
N GLY A 196 9.51 7.39 5.14
CA GLY A 196 9.92 8.77 4.89
C GLY A 196 10.43 9.38 6.20
N GLU A 197 11.51 10.15 6.16
CA GLU A 197 12.07 10.79 7.36
C GLU A 197 11.01 11.62 8.13
N ARG A 198 10.15 12.35 7.42
CA ARG A 198 9.11 13.20 8.06
C ARG A 198 7.95 12.41 8.65
N SER A 199 7.64 11.24 8.08
CA SER A 199 6.50 10.40 8.48
C SER A 199 6.88 9.26 9.42
N ARG A 200 8.16 8.88 9.49
CA ARG A 200 8.66 7.74 10.27
C ARG A 200 8.19 7.75 11.72
N ALA A 201 8.21 8.91 12.38
CA ALA A 201 7.85 9.03 13.79
C ALA A 201 6.37 8.72 14.06
N GLY A 202 5.50 8.89 13.07
CA GLY A 202 4.08 8.57 13.15
C GLY A 202 3.73 7.14 12.70
N TRP A 203 4.71 6.33 12.33
CA TRP A 203 4.49 4.94 11.91
C TRP A 203 4.68 3.97 13.08
N HIS A 204 3.58 3.33 13.50
CA HIS A 204 3.46 2.49 14.69
C HIS A 204 3.91 1.05 14.44
N VAL A 205 5.17 0.91 14.01
CA VAL A 205 5.80 -0.41 13.84
C VAL A 205 6.08 -1.02 15.21
N PRO A 206 5.65 -2.27 15.49
CA PRO A 206 5.99 -2.95 16.73
C PRO A 206 7.50 -3.13 16.91
N ASP A 207 8.01 -3.01 18.14
CA ASP A 207 9.43 -3.17 18.44
C ASP A 207 10.00 -4.51 17.93
N TRP A 208 9.23 -5.59 18.06
CA TRP A 208 9.64 -6.89 17.55
C TRP A 208 9.83 -6.90 16.03
N ALA A 209 9.04 -6.12 15.28
CA ALA A 209 9.14 -6.04 13.82
C ALA A 209 10.39 -5.25 13.42
N LEU A 210 10.73 -4.19 14.16
CA LEU A 210 11.99 -3.45 13.97
C LEU A 210 13.21 -4.35 14.19
N VAL A 211 13.18 -5.18 15.23
CA VAL A 211 14.28 -6.12 15.54
C VAL A 211 14.38 -7.26 14.51
N ARG A 212 13.24 -7.74 13.99
CA ARG A 212 13.19 -8.89 13.07
C ARG A 212 13.26 -8.53 11.59
N CYS A 213 13.14 -7.26 11.22
CA CYS A 213 13.18 -6.85 9.82
C CYS A 213 14.52 -7.22 9.15
N ALA A 214 14.47 -7.52 7.85
CA ALA A 214 15.65 -7.79 7.04
C ALA A 214 16.50 -6.52 6.82
N GLY A 215 15.85 -5.35 6.91
CA GLY A 215 16.47 -4.04 6.89
C GLY A 215 15.43 -2.94 6.98
N PHE A 216 15.91 -1.75 7.35
CA PHE A 216 15.09 -0.54 7.48
C PHE A 216 15.73 0.59 6.65
N GLU A 217 15.02 1.06 5.63
CA GLU A 217 15.40 2.20 4.82
C GLU A 217 14.60 3.45 5.23
N THR A 218 15.29 4.57 5.41
CA THR A 218 14.64 5.87 5.63
C THR A 218 15.02 6.83 4.51
N ILE A 219 14.01 7.37 3.82
CA ILE A 219 14.20 8.32 2.72
C ILE A 219 14.24 9.74 3.29
N ALA A 220 15.41 10.38 3.19
CA ALA A 220 15.65 11.73 3.69
C ALA A 220 14.72 12.76 3.03
N GLY A 221 14.24 13.73 3.81
CA GLY A 221 13.41 14.82 3.31
C GLY A 221 12.10 14.38 2.66
N CYS A 222 11.57 13.21 3.04
CA CYS A 222 10.38 12.60 2.45
C CYS A 222 9.31 12.32 3.51
N GLY A 223 8.04 12.51 3.15
CA GLY A 223 6.88 12.08 3.94
C GLY A 223 6.29 10.76 3.44
N HIS A 224 5.01 10.55 3.74
CA HIS A 224 4.28 9.31 3.47
C HIS A 224 4.09 9.02 1.98
N LEU A 225 4.05 10.05 1.12
CA LEU A 225 3.81 9.90 -0.32
C LEU A 225 5.13 9.71 -1.08
N MET A 226 6.01 8.85 -0.58
CA MET A 226 7.38 8.66 -1.09
C MET A 226 7.49 8.47 -2.61
N PRO A 227 6.62 7.68 -3.27
CA PRO A 227 6.69 7.50 -4.72
C PRO A 227 6.44 8.79 -5.50
N ALA A 228 5.64 9.71 -4.95
CA ALA A 228 5.38 11.03 -5.56
C ALA A 228 6.40 12.08 -5.11
N GLU A 229 6.80 12.08 -3.84
CA GLU A 229 7.68 13.09 -3.26
C GLU A 229 9.13 12.95 -3.74
N GLN A 230 9.67 11.74 -3.71
CA GLN A 230 11.07 11.44 -4.00
C GLN A 230 11.19 10.17 -4.86
N PRO A 231 10.66 10.15 -6.09
CA PRO A 231 10.57 8.94 -6.91
C PRO A 231 11.93 8.26 -7.17
N GLY A 232 13.00 9.05 -7.34
CA GLY A 232 14.35 8.53 -7.53
C GLY A 232 14.89 7.83 -6.28
N ALA A 233 14.85 8.50 -5.13
CA ALA A 233 15.31 7.93 -3.86
C ALA A 233 14.45 6.73 -3.42
N PHE A 234 13.14 6.76 -3.74
CA PHE A 234 12.25 5.63 -3.52
C PHE A 234 12.65 4.42 -4.37
N LEU A 235 12.93 4.62 -5.67
CA LEU A 235 13.41 3.54 -6.55
C LEU A 235 14.74 2.96 -6.07
N GLU A 236 15.68 3.80 -5.62
CA GLU A 236 16.96 3.35 -5.06
C GLU A 236 16.78 2.53 -3.77
N ALA A 237 15.86 2.96 -2.88
CA ALA A 237 15.52 2.20 -1.68
C ALA A 237 14.94 0.83 -2.03
N LEU A 238 14.01 0.77 -2.99
CA LEU A 238 13.47 -0.51 -3.47
C LEU A 238 14.56 -1.41 -4.06
N ALA A 239 15.49 -0.86 -4.85
CA ALA A 239 16.60 -1.62 -5.40
C ALA A 239 17.47 -2.25 -4.30
N ARG A 240 17.75 -1.51 -3.21
CA ARG A 240 18.49 -2.05 -2.05
C ARG A 240 17.75 -3.18 -1.34
N CYS A 241 16.43 -3.06 -1.18
CA CYS A 241 15.61 -4.10 -0.53
C CYS A 241 15.46 -5.37 -1.39
N LEU A 242 15.38 -5.20 -2.72
CA LEU A 242 15.01 -6.27 -3.65
C LEU A 242 16.24 -6.95 -4.30
N GLY A 243 17.40 -6.30 -4.34
CA GLY A 243 18.67 -6.87 -4.79
C GLY A 243 18.90 -6.73 -6.29
#